data_AF-A0A504BXZ2-F1
#
_entry.id   AF-A0A504BXZ2-F1
#
_cell.length_a   1.000
_cell.length_b   1.000
_cell.length_c   1.000
_cell.angle_alpha   90.00
_cell.angle_beta   90.00
_cell.angle_gamma   90.00
#
_symmetry.space_group_name_H-M   'P 1'
#
loop_
_entity.id
_entity.type
_entity.pdbx_description
1 polymer ?
#
loop_
_entity_poly.entity_id
_entity_poly.type
_entity_poly.pdbx_seq_one_letter_code
_entity_poly.pdbx_strand_id
1 'polypeptide(L)'
;MSGLQFAFLIAAASSICALPAVAAAESSYVYCDNGLRCFKAPCPSNSALDLATGTIIKGVSIDTSGLPQADKAITDQSDVLYSGEIVVRGSIEHRTQTITGKDYSLPWLVATRIVRTAKDSERKHCSSH
;
A
#
# COMPACT_ATOMS: atom_id res chain seq x y z
N MET A 1 48.86 36.77 38.48
CA MET A 1 48.10 37.80 37.75
C MET A 1 48.31 37.51 36.26
N SER A 2 47.36 36.85 35.59
CA SER A 2 46.32 37.48 34.71
C SER A 2 46.84 37.58 33.26
N GLY A 3 46.21 37.11 32.19
CA GLY A 3 44.92 36.48 31.91
C GLY A 3 44.97 35.98 30.44
N LEU A 4 44.26 34.90 30.09
CA LEU A 4 43.06 34.91 29.22
C LEU A 4 43.37 35.46 27.79
N GLN A 5 43.22 34.74 26.67
CA GLN A 5 42.00 34.10 26.18
C GLN A 5 42.28 33.16 24.97
N PHE A 6 41.61 32.01 24.96
CA PHE A 6 40.81 31.40 23.89
C PHE A 6 41.18 31.70 22.42
N ALA A 7 41.32 30.72 21.53
CA ALA A 7 40.15 29.95 21.09
C ALA A 7 40.53 28.60 20.46
N PHE A 8 40.03 27.53 21.07
CA PHE A 8 39.82 26.23 20.43
C PHE A 8 38.71 26.38 19.39
N LEU A 9 39.03 26.34 18.10
CA LEU A 9 38.04 26.14 17.05
C LEU A 9 37.71 24.65 16.97
N ILE A 10 36.71 24.24 17.75
CA ILE A 10 36.07 22.92 17.61
C ILE A 10 35.17 22.98 16.39
N ALA A 11 35.64 22.44 15.27
CA ALA A 11 34.79 22.14 14.12
C ALA A 11 33.87 20.97 14.50
N ALA A 12 32.65 21.29 14.94
CA ALA A 12 31.60 20.29 15.13
C ALA A 12 31.14 19.79 13.76
N ALA A 13 31.66 18.63 13.33
CA ALA A 13 31.16 17.91 12.19
C ALA A 13 29.80 17.27 12.57
N SER A 14 28.70 17.95 12.25
CA SER A 14 27.36 17.42 12.35
C SER A 14 27.16 16.34 11.28
N SER A 15 27.35 15.08 11.66
CA SER A 15 26.96 13.92 10.85
C SER A 15 25.44 13.84 10.79
N ILE A 16 24.85 14.39 9.74
CA ILE A 16 23.42 14.21 9.43
C ILE A 16 23.26 12.78 8.93
N CYS A 17 22.89 11.86 9.83
CA CYS A 17 22.38 10.56 9.44
C CYS A 17 21.03 10.75 8.73
N ALA A 18 21.06 10.98 7.41
CA ALA A 18 19.89 10.81 6.57
C ALA A 18 19.59 9.31 6.52
N LEU A 19 18.67 8.85 7.38
CA LEU A 19 18.10 7.51 7.23
C LEU A 19 17.44 7.45 5.84
N PRO A 20 17.79 6.48 4.98
CA PRO A 20 17.08 6.32 3.73
C PRO A 20 15.62 6.02 4.08
N ALA A 21 14.73 6.94 3.72
CA ALA A 21 13.31 6.66 3.67
C ALA A 21 13.16 5.54 2.64
N VAL A 22 12.97 4.31 3.12
CA VAL A 22 12.62 3.17 2.27
C VAL A 22 11.27 3.52 1.66
N ALA A 23 11.29 4.07 0.45
CA ALA A 23 10.09 4.25 -0.33
C ALA A 23 9.43 2.87 -0.45
N ALA A 24 8.15 2.78 -0.08
CA ALA A 24 7.40 1.54 -0.24
C ALA A 24 7.54 1.09 -1.70
N ALA A 25 8.14 -0.07 -1.92
CA ALA A 25 8.47 -0.52 -3.25
C ALA A 25 7.16 -0.69 -4.04
N GLU A 26 7.06 -0.01 -5.17
CA GLU A 26 5.93 -0.22 -6.06
C GLU A 26 5.99 -1.63 -6.66
N SER A 27 4.82 -2.27 -6.78
CA SER A 27 4.64 -3.49 -7.56
C SER A 27 3.33 -3.41 -8.36
N SER A 28 3.02 -4.49 -9.07
CA SER A 28 1.76 -4.69 -9.76
C SER A 28 0.93 -5.73 -9.04
N TYR A 29 -0.35 -5.44 -8.83
CA TYR A 29 -1.24 -6.24 -8.00
C TYR A 29 -2.52 -6.58 -8.74
N VAL A 30 -3.06 -7.76 -8.47
CA VAL A 30 -4.47 -8.07 -8.70
C VAL A 30 -5.18 -8.02 -7.36
N TYR A 31 -5.99 -6.98 -7.20
CA TYR A 31 -6.84 -6.79 -6.04
C TYR A 31 -8.18 -7.49 -6.28
N CYS A 32 -8.77 -8.10 -5.25
CA CYS A 32 -10.15 -8.58 -5.33
C CYS A 32 -10.78 -8.81 -3.96
N ASP A 33 -12.11 -8.83 -3.97
CA ASP A 33 -12.95 -9.34 -2.89
C ASP A 33 -12.98 -10.87 -2.96
N ASN A 34 -12.75 -11.52 -1.83
CA ASN A 34 -12.79 -12.96 -1.68
C ASN A 34 -14.20 -13.50 -1.35
N GLY A 35 -15.21 -12.64 -1.29
CA GLY A 35 -16.61 -12.99 -1.08
C GLY A 35 -16.97 -13.32 0.38
N LEU A 36 -16.04 -13.14 1.32
CA LEU A 36 -16.29 -13.42 2.73
C LEU A 36 -17.06 -12.26 3.37
N ARG A 37 -18.27 -12.55 3.88
CA ARG A 37 -19.01 -11.60 4.71
C ARG A 37 -18.27 -11.37 6.02
N CYS A 38 -18.19 -10.11 6.43
CA CYS A 38 -17.53 -9.75 7.68
C CYS A 38 -18.41 -10.08 8.89
N PHE A 39 -17.99 -11.06 9.69
CA PHE A 39 -18.65 -11.37 10.97
C PHE A 39 -18.03 -10.60 12.15
N LYS A 40 -16.73 -10.31 12.09
CA LYS A 40 -15.98 -9.60 13.11
C LYS A 40 -14.82 -8.85 12.46
N ALA A 41 -14.67 -7.57 12.80
CA ALA A 41 -13.60 -6.74 12.27
C ALA A 41 -12.24 -7.04 12.94
N PRO A 42 -11.10 -6.81 12.25
CA PRO A 42 -11.00 -6.39 10.85
C PRO A 42 -11.40 -7.48 9.86
N CYS A 43 -12.14 -7.08 8.82
CA CYS A 43 -12.70 -8.01 7.83
C CYS A 43 -11.61 -8.47 6.86
N PRO A 44 -11.34 -9.78 6.70
CA PRO A 44 -10.33 -10.26 5.75
C PRO A 44 -10.85 -10.34 4.31
N SER A 45 -11.95 -9.64 3.99
CA SER A 45 -12.74 -9.85 2.77
C SER A 45 -12.00 -9.49 1.50
N ASN A 46 -10.97 -8.66 1.58
CA ASN A 46 -10.21 -8.25 0.40
C ASN A 46 -8.78 -8.80 0.43
N SER A 47 -8.23 -9.04 -0.75
CA SER A 47 -6.85 -9.49 -0.91
C SER A 47 -6.18 -8.87 -2.13
N ALA A 48 -4.85 -8.83 -2.10
CA ALA A 48 -4.03 -8.39 -3.23
C ALA A 48 -2.97 -9.46 -3.53
N LEU A 49 -2.97 -9.98 -4.75
CA LEU A 49 -1.89 -10.80 -5.28
C LEU A 49 -0.81 -9.87 -5.83
N ASP A 50 0.38 -9.92 -5.24
CA ASP A 50 1.57 -9.28 -5.80
C ASP A 50 2.11 -10.11 -6.97
N LEU A 51 2.09 -9.55 -8.17
CA LEU A 51 2.52 -10.26 -9.39
C LEU A 51 4.04 -10.43 -9.48
N ALA A 52 4.82 -9.64 -8.73
CA ALA A 52 6.28 -9.79 -8.71
C ALA A 52 6.70 -10.99 -7.86
N THR A 53 6.02 -11.22 -6.73
CA THR A 53 6.40 -12.26 -5.76
C THR A 53 5.47 -13.48 -5.76
N GLY A 54 4.27 -13.37 -6.34
CA GLY A 54 3.23 -14.38 -6.26
C GLY A 54 2.53 -14.44 -4.89
N THR A 55 2.80 -13.50 -3.99
CA THR A 55 2.27 -13.49 -2.63
C THR A 55 0.85 -12.92 -2.59
N ILE A 56 -0.07 -13.60 -1.89
CA ILE A 56 -1.41 -13.08 -1.62
C ILE A 56 -1.41 -12.42 -0.24
N ILE A 57 -1.66 -11.12 -0.21
CA ILE A 57 -1.79 -10.32 1.00
C ILE A 57 -3.29 -10.24 1.34
N LYS A 58 -3.69 -10.64 2.54
CA LYS A 58 -5.10 -10.67 2.98
C LYS A 58 -5.46 -9.45 3.84
N GLY A 59 -6.74 -9.10 3.88
CA GLY A 59 -7.25 -7.97 4.66
C GLY A 59 -6.76 -6.62 4.15
N VAL A 60 -6.52 -6.52 2.84
CA VAL A 60 -5.97 -5.32 2.20
C VAL A 60 -7.12 -4.40 1.82
N SER A 61 -7.06 -3.14 2.23
CA SER A 61 -7.90 -2.08 1.66
C SER A 61 -7.21 -1.50 0.43
N ILE A 62 -7.96 -0.97 -0.53
CA ILE A 62 -7.36 -0.24 -1.67
C ILE A 62 -7.73 1.24 -1.62
N ASP A 63 -6.74 2.10 -1.88
CA ASP A 63 -6.89 3.54 -2.04
C ASP A 63 -6.66 3.90 -3.50
N THR A 64 -7.74 4.27 -4.18
CA THR A 64 -7.75 4.67 -5.59
C THR A 64 -7.80 6.19 -5.78
N SER A 65 -7.73 6.97 -4.69
CA SER A 65 -7.88 8.43 -4.74
C SER A 65 -6.80 9.10 -5.60
N GLY A 66 -5.60 8.51 -5.62
CA GLY A 66 -4.44 8.94 -6.40
C GLY A 66 -4.46 8.53 -7.88
N LEU A 67 -5.47 7.77 -8.35
CA LEU A 67 -5.53 7.35 -9.75
C LEU A 67 -5.73 8.55 -10.70
N PRO A 68 -5.09 8.54 -11.89
CA PRO A 68 -5.39 9.48 -12.96
C PRO A 68 -6.85 9.39 -13.40
N GLN A 69 -7.40 10.48 -13.93
CA GLN A 69 -8.82 10.54 -14.33
C GLN A 69 -9.22 9.46 -15.34
N ALA A 70 -8.32 9.12 -16.27
CA ALA A 70 -8.55 8.06 -17.25
C ALA A 70 -8.72 6.68 -16.59
N ASP A 71 -7.98 6.41 -15.52
CA ASP A 71 -8.05 5.16 -14.77
C ASP A 71 -9.25 5.14 -13.81
N LYS A 72 -9.61 6.29 -13.22
CA LYS A 72 -10.81 6.43 -12.40
C LYS A 72 -12.07 6.05 -13.16
N ALA A 73 -12.18 6.46 -14.42
CA ALA A 73 -13.30 6.08 -15.26
C ALA A 73 -13.47 4.56 -15.41
N ILE A 74 -12.38 3.77 -15.30
CA ILE A 74 -12.42 2.30 -15.35
C ILE A 74 -12.89 1.74 -14.00
N THR A 75 -12.35 2.25 -12.88
CA THR A 75 -12.75 1.79 -11.54
C THR A 75 -14.17 2.19 -11.15
N ASP A 76 -14.67 3.30 -11.68
CA ASP A 76 -16.00 3.84 -11.37
C ASP A 76 -17.11 3.11 -12.13
N GLN A 77 -16.78 2.37 -13.20
CA GLN A 77 -17.76 1.79 -14.11
C GLN A 77 -18.23 0.37 -13.75
N SER A 78 -17.67 -0.31 -12.74
CA SER A 78 -18.00 -1.72 -12.46
C SER A 78 -17.24 -2.28 -11.25
N ASP A 79 -17.58 -3.52 -10.88
CA ASP A 79 -16.84 -4.32 -9.91
C ASP A 79 -15.49 -4.84 -10.45
N VAL A 80 -14.98 -4.36 -11.60
CA VAL A 80 -13.71 -4.83 -12.24
C VAL A 80 -12.51 -4.87 -11.29
N LEU A 81 -12.45 -3.91 -10.35
CA LEU A 81 -11.40 -3.87 -9.35
C LEU A 81 -11.58 -4.98 -8.31
N TYR A 82 -12.81 -5.24 -7.88
CA TYR A 82 -13.13 -6.22 -6.85
C TYR A 82 -13.26 -7.65 -7.40
N SER A 83 -13.48 -7.82 -8.70
CA SER A 83 -13.46 -9.12 -9.39
C SER A 83 -12.06 -9.53 -9.87
N GLY A 84 -11.05 -8.68 -9.66
CA GLY A 84 -9.68 -8.95 -10.10
C GLY A 84 -9.50 -8.91 -11.61
N GLU A 85 -10.33 -8.15 -12.33
CA GLU A 85 -10.28 -8.02 -13.79
C GLU A 85 -9.14 -7.13 -14.29
N ILE A 86 -8.57 -6.30 -13.41
CA ILE A 86 -7.52 -5.36 -13.75
C ILE A 86 -6.27 -5.55 -12.88
N VAL A 87 -5.13 -5.22 -13.46
CA VAL A 87 -3.85 -5.11 -12.76
C VAL A 87 -3.62 -3.64 -12.40
N VAL A 88 -3.39 -3.41 -11.12
CA VAL A 88 -3.16 -2.08 -10.56
C VAL A 88 -1.70 -1.98 -10.12
N ARG A 89 -1.05 -0.87 -10.45
CA ARG A 89 0.27 -0.55 -9.93
C ARG A 89 0.13 0.33 -8.70
N GLY A 90 0.97 0.11 -7.71
CA GLY A 90 0.93 0.84 -6.46
C GLY A 90 1.90 0.30 -5.43
N SER A 91 1.74 0.70 -4.18
CA SER A 91 2.54 0.24 -3.05
C SER A 91 1.66 -0.20 -1.89
N ILE A 92 2.14 -1.16 -1.09
CA ILE A 92 1.50 -1.55 0.16
C ILE A 92 2.00 -0.65 1.29
N GLU A 93 1.09 0.13 1.86
CA GLU A 93 1.30 0.91 3.07
C GLU A 93 0.59 0.26 4.24
N HIS A 94 1.06 0.47 5.46
CA HIS A 94 0.33 0.08 6.66
C HIS A 94 -0.27 1.32 7.32
N ARG A 95 -1.59 1.36 7.44
CA ARG A 95 -2.33 2.47 8.04
C ARG A 95 -2.99 2.02 9.32
N THR A 96 -2.86 2.84 10.37
CA THR A 96 -3.54 2.59 11.64
C THR A 96 -5.00 2.99 11.53
N GLN A 97 -5.90 2.09 11.91
CA GLN A 97 -7.33 2.35 12.03
C GLN A 97 -7.84 1.90 13.40
N THR A 98 -8.66 2.74 14.02
CA THR A 98 -9.39 2.37 15.23
C THR A 98 -10.70 1.72 14.85
N ILE A 99 -10.84 0.42 15.11
CA ILE A 99 -12.06 -0.35 14.85
C ILE A 99 -12.56 -0.91 16.18
N THR A 100 -13.81 -0.63 16.53
CA THR A 100 -14.42 -1.05 17.82
C THR A 100 -13.59 -0.66 19.06
N GLY A 101 -12.96 0.51 19.02
CA GLY A 101 -12.13 1.03 20.12
C GLY A 101 -10.74 0.41 20.26
N LYS A 102 -10.29 -0.38 19.27
CA LYS A 102 -8.93 -0.93 19.21
C LYS A 102 -8.23 -0.47 17.94
N ASP A 103 -6.94 -0.18 18.07
CA ASP A 103 -6.11 0.20 16.93
C ASP A 103 -5.56 -1.04 16.22
N TYR A 104 -5.71 -1.06 14.90
CA TYR A 104 -5.18 -2.07 14.01
C TYR A 104 -4.29 -1.41 12.96
N SER A 105 -3.10 -1.96 12.74
CA SER A 105 -2.28 -1.61 11.58
C SER A 105 -2.68 -2.51 10.43
N LEU A 106 -3.35 -1.97 9.43
CA LEU A 106 -3.91 -2.73 8.30
C LEU A 106 -3.18 -2.38 7.00
N PRO A 107 -2.97 -3.36 6.10
CA PRO A 107 -2.36 -3.10 4.81
C PRO A 107 -3.32 -2.36 3.88
N TRP A 108 -2.79 -1.39 3.15
CA TRP A 108 -3.47 -0.54 2.20
C TRP A 108 -2.68 -0.54 0.89
N LEU A 109 -3.31 -1.00 -0.20
CA LEU A 109 -2.78 -0.85 -1.54
C LEU A 109 -3.07 0.57 -2.02
N VAL A 110 -2.05 1.42 -2.08
CA VAL A 110 -2.15 2.76 -2.64
C VAL A 110 -1.92 2.67 -4.14
N ALA A 111 -3.02 2.76 -4.90
CA ALA A 111 -3.02 2.61 -6.34
C ALA A 111 -2.56 3.89 -7.04
N THR A 112 -1.57 3.78 -7.91
CA THR A 112 -1.01 4.91 -8.68
C THR A 112 -1.44 4.90 -10.14
N ARG A 113 -1.77 3.73 -10.71
CA ARG A 113 -2.34 3.60 -12.06
C ARG A 113 -2.90 2.21 -12.33
N ILE A 114 -3.74 2.10 -13.35
CA ILE A 114 -4.09 0.83 -13.97
C ILE A 114 -3.02 0.49 -15.02
N VAL A 115 -2.61 -0.78 -15.06
CA VAL A 115 -1.57 -1.27 -15.97
C VAL A 115 -2.19 -1.92 -17.19
N ARG A 116 -3.15 -2.85 -16.97
CA ARG A 116 -3.80 -3.65 -18.00
C ARG A 116 -4.94 -4.48 -17.40
N THR A 117 -5.68 -5.18 -18.24
CA THR A 117 -6.53 -6.30 -17.83
C THR A 117 -5.69 -7.46 -17.25
N ALA A 118 -6.20 -8.08 -16.19
CA ALA A 118 -5.61 -9.25 -15.56
C ALA A 118 -5.87 -10.52 -16.39
N LYS A 119 -4.92 -11.44 -16.36
CA LYS A 119 -5.08 -12.77 -16.96
C LYS A 119 -5.93 -13.65 -16.05
N ASP A 120 -6.59 -14.64 -16.62
CA ASP A 120 -7.37 -15.61 -15.84
C ASP A 120 -6.52 -16.31 -14.77
N SER A 121 -5.26 -16.61 -15.06
CA SER A 121 -4.33 -17.19 -14.09
C SER A 121 -4.03 -16.27 -12.90
N GLU A 122 -4.07 -14.96 -13.11
CA GLU A 122 -3.75 -13.94 -12.10
C GLU A 122 -4.95 -13.63 -11.21
N ARG A 123 -6.18 -13.91 -11.66
CA ARG A 123 -7.40 -13.75 -10.85
C ARG A 123 -7.85 -15.02 -10.14
N LYS A 124 -7.15 -16.16 -10.30
CA LYS A 124 -7.56 -17.45 -9.73
C LYS A 124 -7.77 -17.43 -8.21
N HIS A 125 -7.10 -16.52 -7.50
CA HIS A 125 -7.28 -16.37 -6.05
C HIS A 125 -8.54 -15.61 -5.66
N CYS A 126 -9.21 -14.96 -6.61
CA CYS A 126 -10.44 -14.23 -6.40
C CYS A 126 -11.59 -15.25 -6.33
N SER A 127 -12.01 -15.56 -5.11
CA SER A 127 -12.96 -16.64 -4.81
C SER A 127 -14.43 -16.27 -4.98
N SER A 128 -14.74 -15.14 -5.62
CA SER A 128 -16.09 -14.56 -5.69
C SER A 128 -16.78 -14.67 -7.07
N HIS A 129 -16.17 -15.26 -8.10
CA HIS A 129 -16.79 -15.40 -9.43
C HIS A 129 -16.43 -16.70 -10.17
#